data_AF-A0A8X6GWY6-F1
#
_entry.id   AF-A0A8X6GWY6-F1
#
_cell.length_a   1.000
_cell.length_b   1.000
_cell.length_c   1.000
_cell.angle_alpha   90.00
_cell.angle_beta   90.00
_cell.angle_gamma   90.00
#
_symmetry.space_group_name_H-M   'P 1'
#
loop_
_entity.id
_entity.type
_entity.pdbx_description
1 polymer ?
#
loop_
_entity_poly.entity_id
_entity_poly.type
_entity_poly.pdbx_seq_one_letter_code
_entity_poly.pdbx_strand_id
1 'polypeptide(L)'
;MAIKPGDYECWFTKSPTTGSIYLNAEFTVIEGPYARQKIYQAIGIKSGKANVEREDVWGEMGRSMIRSILESARNIHPHDNSEKATLARKLNSIADLNGLEFTTKVGIETDSRYGDRNRIAAAITPEQSNDVKSDWVPF
;
A
#
# COMPACT_ATOMS: atom_id res chain seq x y z
N MET A 1 2.23 -5.26 10.47
CA MET A 1 1.22 -5.79 9.52
C MET A 1 1.96 -6.50 8.41
N ALA A 2 1.43 -7.60 7.87
CA ALA A 2 2.03 -8.33 6.75
C ALA A 2 1.23 -8.11 5.46
N ILE A 3 1.90 -7.91 4.32
CA ILE A 3 1.26 -7.81 2.99
C ILE A 3 1.41 -9.12 2.20
N LYS A 4 0.34 -9.53 1.53
CA LYS A 4 0.32 -10.56 0.50
C LYS A 4 -0.19 -9.96 -0.81
N PRO A 5 0.64 -9.90 -1.86
CA PRO A 5 0.22 -9.42 -3.17
C PRO A 5 -0.54 -10.51 -3.94
N GLY A 6 -1.72 -10.19 -4.47
CA GLY A 6 -2.44 -10.99 -5.46
C GLY A 6 -2.96 -12.36 -4.98
N ASP A 7 -3.46 -13.13 -5.95
CA ASP A 7 -3.83 -14.54 -5.85
C ASP A 7 -3.14 -15.36 -6.96
N TYR A 8 -3.12 -16.69 -6.84
CA TYR A 8 -2.02 -17.62 -7.16
C TYR A 8 -1.55 -17.75 -8.63
N GLU A 9 -1.98 -16.91 -9.58
CA GLU A 9 -1.58 -17.04 -11.00
C GLU A 9 -1.22 -15.73 -11.71
N CYS A 10 -1.70 -14.57 -11.23
CA CYS A 10 -1.42 -13.25 -11.81
C CYS A 10 -1.38 -12.18 -10.72
N TRP A 11 -0.22 -11.52 -10.56
CA TRP A 11 -0.06 -10.44 -9.58
C TRP A 11 -0.95 -9.21 -9.88
N PHE A 12 -1.23 -8.96 -11.16
CA PHE A 12 -1.97 -7.78 -11.58
C PHE A 12 -3.31 -8.16 -12.19
N THR A 13 -4.33 -7.36 -11.88
CA THR A 13 -5.66 -7.45 -12.46
C THR A 13 -5.91 -6.25 -13.36
N LYS A 14 -6.44 -6.49 -14.56
CA LYS A 14 -6.91 -5.43 -15.46
C LYS A 14 -8.42 -5.27 -15.31
N SER A 15 -8.86 -4.05 -15.01
CA SER A 15 -10.29 -3.71 -14.98
C SER A 15 -10.87 -3.78 -16.39
N PRO A 16 -11.92 -4.59 -16.63
CA PRO A 16 -12.57 -4.66 -17.95
C PRO A 16 -13.30 -3.36 -18.30
N THR A 17 -13.80 -2.64 -17.29
CA THR A 17 -14.59 -1.42 -17.48
C THR A 17 -13.72 -0.18 -17.70
N THR A 18 -12.62 -0.05 -16.95
CA THR A 18 -11.79 1.16 -16.99
C THR A 18 -10.48 0.97 -17.73
N GLY A 19 -10.08 -0.27 -18.02
CA GLY A 19 -8.78 -0.62 -18.58
C GLY A 19 -7.61 -0.51 -17.61
N SER A 20 -7.86 -0.08 -16.37
CA SER A 20 -6.83 0.17 -15.35
C SER A 20 -6.20 -1.12 -14.84
N ILE A 21 -4.91 -1.07 -14.53
CA ILE A 21 -4.13 -2.19 -13.99
C ILE A 21 -3.87 -1.93 -12.51
N TYR A 22 -4.20 -2.90 -11.66
CA TYR A 22 -4.02 -2.82 -10.22
C TYR A 22 -3.54 -4.14 -9.62
N LEU A 23 -2.96 -4.04 -8.44
CA LEU A 23 -2.59 -5.16 -7.58
C LEU A 23 -3.64 -5.29 -6.48
N ASN A 24 -4.27 -6.47 -6.34
CA ASN A 24 -5.10 -6.76 -5.18
C ASN A 24 -4.19 -7.18 -4.02
N ALA A 25 -4.06 -6.36 -2.99
CA ALA A 25 -3.25 -6.68 -1.83
C ALA A 25 -4.13 -7.11 -0.65
N GLU A 26 -3.75 -8.22 -0.01
CA GLU A 26 -4.26 -8.63 1.28
C GLU A 26 -3.28 -8.17 2.36
N PHE A 27 -3.79 -7.49 3.37
CA PHE A 27 -3.04 -7.00 4.50
C PHE A 27 -3.52 -7.69 5.77
N THR A 28 -2.62 -8.39 6.46
CA THR A 28 -2.94 -9.11 7.70
C THR A 28 -2.32 -8.39 8.89
N VAL A 29 -3.15 -8.04 9.88
CA VAL A 29 -2.67 -7.49 11.15
C VAL A 29 -1.95 -8.60 11.92
N ILE A 30 -0.67 -8.38 12.25
CA ILE A 30 0.18 -9.38 12.91
C ILE A 30 0.04 -9.34 14.45
N GLU A 31 -0.09 -8.13 15.01
CA GLU A 31 -0.04 -7.89 16.45
C GLU A 31 -1.06 -6.81 16.86
N GLY A 32 -1.37 -6.74 18.16
CA GLY A 32 -2.32 -5.80 18.73
C GLY A 32 -3.76 -6.34 18.85
N PRO A 33 -4.72 -5.50 19.28
CA PRO A 33 -6.09 -5.92 19.57
C PRO A 33 -6.86 -6.43 18.34
N TYR A 34 -6.40 -6.06 17.13
CA TYR A 34 -6.98 -6.48 15.85
C TYR A 34 -6.15 -7.54 15.13
N ALA A 35 -5.26 -8.26 15.85
CA ALA A 35 -4.44 -9.31 15.25
C ALA A 35 -5.30 -10.33 14.48
N ARG A 36 -4.75 -10.84 13.36
CA ARG A 36 -5.37 -11.79 12.43
C ARG A 36 -6.53 -11.22 11.59
N GLN A 37 -6.88 -9.95 11.74
CA GLN A 37 -7.83 -9.30 10.84
C GLN A 37 -7.20 -9.06 9.47
N LYS A 38 -8.02 -9.20 8.44
CA LYS A 38 -7.62 -9.04 7.04
C LYS A 38 -8.24 -7.79 6.45
N ILE A 39 -7.42 -7.01 5.76
CA ILE A 39 -7.83 -5.81 5.03
C ILE A 39 -7.48 -6.04 3.56
N TYR A 40 -8.46 -5.87 2.69
CA TYR A 40 -8.28 -6.02 1.25
C TYR A 40 -8.28 -4.66 0.59
N GLN A 41 -7.28 -4.38 -0.24
CA GLN A 41 -7.19 -3.11 -0.94
C GLN A 41 -6.57 -3.27 -2.32
N ALA A 42 -7.18 -2.61 -3.30
CA ALA A 42 -6.63 -2.49 -4.65
C ALA A 42 -5.62 -1.35 -4.71
N ILE A 43 -4.39 -1.66 -5.12
CA ILE A 43 -3.30 -0.71 -5.32
C ILE A 43 -3.18 -0.40 -6.82
N GLY A 44 -3.38 0.85 -7.20
CA GLY A 44 -3.29 1.29 -8.58
C GLY A 44 -1.87 1.22 -9.11
N ILE A 45 -1.65 0.55 -10.25
CA ILE A 45 -0.34 0.48 -10.90
C ILE A 45 -0.32 1.36 -12.15
N LYS A 46 -1.42 1.31 -12.92
CA LYS A 46 -1.61 2.13 -14.10
C LYS A 46 -3.09 2.44 -14.31
N SER A 47 -3.45 3.70 -14.47
CA SER A 47 -4.80 4.09 -14.88
C SER A 47 -5.04 3.70 -16.34
N GLY A 48 -6.22 3.13 -16.64
CA GLY A 48 -6.64 2.82 -18.00
C GLY A 48 -7.08 4.06 -18.79
N LYS A 49 -7.27 5.19 -18.10
CA LYS A 49 -7.59 6.50 -18.68
C LYS A 49 -6.37 7.43 -18.78
N ALA A 50 -5.17 6.92 -18.48
CA ALA A 50 -3.93 7.66 -18.67
C ALA A 50 -3.70 7.83 -20.19
N ASN A 51 -4.14 8.97 -20.72
CA ASN A 51 -3.81 9.41 -22.07
C ASN A 51 -2.48 10.18 -22.01
N VAL A 52 -1.82 10.41 -23.15
CA VAL A 52 -0.51 11.09 -23.25
C VAL A 52 -0.48 12.46 -22.55
N GLU A 53 -1.64 13.09 -22.35
CA GLU A 53 -1.78 14.41 -21.72
C GLU A 53 -2.34 14.39 -20.28
N ARG A 54 -2.78 13.23 -19.76
CA ARG A 54 -3.33 13.13 -18.39
C ARG A 54 -2.42 12.30 -17.50
N GLU A 55 -1.95 12.93 -16.44
CA GLU A 55 -1.13 12.30 -15.41
C GLU A 55 -1.84 11.09 -14.81
N ASP A 56 -1.10 10.00 -14.63
CA ASP A 56 -1.58 8.76 -14.03
C ASP A 56 -1.62 8.88 -12.51
N VAL A 57 -2.42 9.82 -12.00
CA VAL A 57 -2.49 10.15 -10.55
C VAL A 57 -2.80 8.91 -9.72
N TRP A 58 -3.69 8.04 -10.20
CA TRP A 58 -4.06 6.81 -9.49
C TRP A 58 -2.94 5.77 -9.49
N GLY A 59 -2.24 5.58 -10.61
CA GLY A 59 -1.07 4.72 -10.67
C GLY A 59 0.10 5.26 -9.85
N GLU A 60 0.30 6.58 -9.85
CA GLU A 60 1.33 7.25 -9.03
C GLU A 60 1.06 7.06 -7.53
N MET A 61 -0.17 7.29 -7.08
CA MET A 61 -0.56 7.05 -5.69
C MET A 61 -0.28 5.61 -5.25
N GLY A 62 -0.63 4.61 -6.07
CA GLY A 62 -0.38 3.21 -5.71
C GLY A 62 1.10 2.81 -5.76
N ARG A 63 1.88 3.33 -6.71
CA ARG A 63 3.35 3.14 -6.71
C ARG A 63 4.03 3.80 -5.52
N SER A 64 3.58 5.01 -5.16
CA SER A 64 4.05 5.72 -3.97
C SER A 64 3.73 4.92 -2.70
N MET A 65 2.53 4.34 -2.61
CA MET A 65 2.16 3.46 -1.51
C MET A 65 3.07 2.23 -1.38
N ILE A 66 3.35 1.53 -2.49
CA ILE A 66 4.27 0.38 -2.51
C ILE A 66 5.66 0.81 -2.05
N ARG A 67 6.13 1.98 -2.50
CA ARG A 67 7.40 2.56 -2.04
C ARG A 67 7.38 2.79 -0.53
N SER A 68 6.34 3.41 0.02
CA SER A 68 6.26 3.67 1.47
C SER A 68 6.19 2.38 2.30
N ILE A 69 5.55 1.32 1.79
CA ILE A 69 5.57 -0.01 2.43
C ILE A 69 6.99 -0.56 2.49
N LEU A 70 7.74 -0.47 1.39
CA LEU A 70 9.13 -0.92 1.34
C LEU A 70 10.04 -0.11 2.26
N GLU A 71 9.84 1.21 2.30
CA GLU A 71 10.59 2.11 3.17
C GLU A 71 10.33 1.80 4.64
N SER A 72 9.07 1.54 5.01
CA SER A 72 8.69 1.10 6.36
C SER A 72 9.31 -0.25 6.71
N ALA A 73 9.16 -1.26 5.84
CA ALA A 73 9.66 -2.61 6.08
C ALA A 73 11.19 -2.70 6.15
N ARG A 74 11.90 -1.88 5.37
CA ARG A 74 13.38 -1.88 5.29
C ARG A 74 14.02 -0.79 6.13
N ASN A 75 13.24 -0.07 6.93
CA ASN A 75 13.67 1.04 7.77
C ASN A 75 14.49 2.11 6.99
N ILE A 76 14.01 2.46 5.79
CA ILE A 76 14.64 3.45 4.93
C ILE A 76 13.97 4.79 5.16
N HIS A 77 14.78 5.84 5.27
CA HIS A 77 14.29 7.19 5.39
C HIS A 77 13.75 7.68 4.04
N PRO A 78 12.57 8.32 3.96
CA PRO A 78 11.97 8.75 2.69
C PRO A 78 12.86 9.72 1.90
N HIS A 79 13.59 10.58 2.62
CA HIS A 79 14.56 11.54 2.06
C HIS A 79 15.96 10.96 1.78
N ASP A 80 16.24 9.71 2.13
CA ASP A 80 17.54 9.08 1.85
C ASP A 80 17.64 8.68 0.37
N ASN A 81 18.45 9.42 -0.38
CA ASN A 81 18.72 9.19 -1.80
C ASN A 81 20.04 8.45 -2.05
N SER A 82 20.63 7.83 -1.01
CA SER A 82 21.82 7.00 -1.18
C SER A 82 21.57 5.85 -2.16
N GLU A 83 22.64 5.39 -2.81
CA GLU A 83 22.57 4.24 -3.72
C GLU A 83 22.04 2.99 -2.99
N LYS A 84 22.42 2.83 -1.72
CA LYS A 84 21.92 1.77 -0.84
C LYS A 84 20.41 1.84 -0.66
N ALA A 85 19.86 3.02 -0.37
CA ALA A 85 18.41 3.22 -0.22
C ALA A 85 17.67 3.03 -1.55
N THR A 86 18.26 3.44 -2.66
CA THR A 86 17.68 3.24 -4.01
C THR A 86 17.60 1.75 -4.35
N LEU A 87 18.68 0.99 -4.13
CA LEU A 87 18.69 -0.46 -4.30
C LEU A 87 17.70 -1.15 -3.38
N ALA A 88 17.60 -0.68 -2.13
CA ALA A 88 16.66 -1.21 -1.16
C ALA A 88 15.20 -0.77 -1.41
N ARG A 89 14.90 0.15 -2.33
CA ARG A 89 13.53 0.39 -2.82
C ARG A 89 13.21 -0.42 -4.09
N LYS A 90 14.21 -1.07 -4.69
CA LYS A 90 14.04 -1.84 -5.91
C LYS A 90 13.39 -3.19 -5.59
N LEU A 91 12.30 -3.47 -6.28
CA LEU A 91 11.66 -4.79 -6.32
C LEU A 91 12.18 -5.54 -7.54
N ASN A 92 12.66 -6.77 -7.35
CA ASN A 92 13.01 -7.66 -8.45
C ASN A 92 11.75 -8.34 -9.02
N SER A 93 10.73 -8.55 -8.19
CA SER A 93 9.43 -9.10 -8.55
C SER A 93 8.37 -8.67 -7.54
N ILE A 94 7.09 -8.70 -7.92
CA ILE A 94 5.98 -8.46 -6.99
C ILE A 94 5.93 -9.52 -5.88
N ALA A 95 6.46 -10.72 -6.14
CA ALA A 95 6.60 -11.76 -5.14
C ALA A 95 7.45 -11.32 -3.92
N ASP A 96 8.37 -10.37 -4.10
CA ASP A 96 9.22 -9.82 -3.03
C ASP A 96 8.43 -8.98 -2.02
N LEU A 97 7.19 -8.58 -2.35
CA LEU A 97 6.27 -7.97 -1.41
C LEU A 97 5.61 -8.99 -0.48
N ASN A 98 5.57 -10.28 -0.84
CA ASN A 98 4.87 -11.28 -0.06
C ASN A 98 5.55 -11.53 1.28
N GLY A 99 4.80 -11.33 2.37
CA GLY A 99 5.29 -11.52 3.73
C GLY A 99 6.10 -10.33 4.26
N LEU A 100 6.16 -9.20 3.55
CA LEU A 100 6.79 -8.00 4.11
C LEU A 100 5.99 -7.49 5.31
N GLU A 101 6.72 -7.26 6.40
CA GLU A 101 6.18 -6.70 7.63
C GLU A 101 6.47 -5.21 7.71
N PHE A 102 5.42 -4.43 7.93
CA PHE A 102 5.54 -2.97 8.02
C PHE A 102 4.52 -2.39 9.01
N THR A 103 4.80 -1.17 9.47
CA THR A 103 3.91 -0.43 10.35
C THR A 103 3.05 0.50 9.52
N THR A 104 1.75 0.58 9.80
CA THR A 104 0.84 1.40 9.01
C THR A 104 -0.35 1.88 9.82
N LYS A 105 -0.87 3.05 9.44
CA LYS A 105 -2.14 3.58 9.92
C LYS A 105 -3.27 3.00 9.06
N VAL A 106 -4.23 2.35 9.70
CA VAL A 106 -5.48 1.92 9.08
C VAL A 106 -6.50 3.05 9.27
N GLY A 107 -7.16 3.44 8.18
CA GLY A 107 -8.28 4.37 8.17
C GLY A 107 -9.58 3.66 7.77
N ILE A 108 -10.68 4.40 7.89
CA ILE A 108 -12.00 3.96 7.43
C ILE A 108 -12.33 4.77 6.18
N GLU A 109 -12.68 4.08 5.10
CA GLU A 109 -13.17 4.68 3.86
C GLU A 109 -14.67 4.41 3.73
N THR A 110 -15.44 5.49 3.61
CA THR A 110 -16.89 5.45 3.44
C THR A 110 -17.19 5.10 1.98
N ASP A 111 -17.73 3.91 1.72
CA ASP A 111 -18.19 3.53 0.38
C ASP A 111 -19.72 3.61 0.30
N SER A 112 -20.22 4.40 -0.64
CA SER A 112 -21.66 4.66 -0.79
C SER A 112 -22.46 3.44 -1.29
N ARG A 113 -21.79 2.39 -1.78
CA ARG A 113 -22.44 1.17 -2.30
C ARG A 113 -22.31 -0.03 -1.36
N TYR A 114 -21.20 -0.14 -0.64
CA TYR A 114 -20.87 -1.32 0.16
C TYR A 114 -20.67 -1.03 1.65
N GLY A 115 -20.83 0.23 2.09
CA GLY A 115 -20.65 0.64 3.47
C GLY A 115 -19.20 0.94 3.83
N ASP A 116 -18.97 1.29 5.10
CA ASP A 116 -17.64 1.63 5.59
C ASP A 116 -16.69 0.43 5.52
N ARG A 117 -15.50 0.65 4.99
CA ARG A 117 -14.46 -0.38 4.90
C ARG A 117 -13.13 0.10 5.44
N ASN A 118 -12.38 -0.82 6.05
CA ASN A 118 -11.02 -0.55 6.50
C ASN A 118 -10.09 -0.43 5.28
N ARG A 119 -9.24 0.60 5.27
CA ARG A 119 -8.29 0.89 4.21
C ARG A 119 -6.92 1.24 4.82
N ILE A 120 -5.83 0.80 4.19
CA ILE A 120 -4.50 1.26 4.58
C ILE A 120 -4.35 2.73 4.16
N ALA A 121 -4.17 3.62 5.14
CA ALA A 121 -4.14 5.06 4.96
C ALA A 121 -2.72 5.58 4.71
N ALA A 122 -1.74 5.13 5.49
CA ALA A 122 -0.33 5.49 5.30
C ALA A 122 0.60 4.46 5.95
N ALA A 123 1.67 4.05 5.26
CA ALA A 123 2.75 3.30 5.88
C ALA A 123 3.60 4.26 6.72
N ILE A 124 3.95 3.85 7.95
CA ILE A 124 4.75 4.66 8.85
C ILE A 124 6.23 4.39 8.54
N THR A 125 6.90 5.40 8.00
CA THR A 125 8.35 5.40 7.82
C THR A 125 9.05 5.88 9.11
N PRO A 126 10.34 5.59 9.32
CA PRO A 126 11.05 5.99 10.54
C PRO A 126 11.02 7.51 10.83
N GLU A 127 10.90 8.36 9.79
CA GLU A 127 10.70 9.82 9.96
C GLU A 127 9.29 10.14 10.51
N GLN A 128 8.27 9.47 9.98
CA GLN A 128 6.86 9.65 10.37
C GLN A 128 6.52 9.06 11.75
N SER A 129 7.40 8.28 12.35
CA SER A 129 7.23 7.81 13.74
C SER A 129 7.23 8.94 14.77
N ASN A 130 7.71 10.15 14.41
CA ASN A 130 7.66 11.33 15.28
C ASN A 130 6.42 12.21 15.07
N ASP A 131 5.62 11.99 14.02
CA ASP A 131 4.35 12.69 13.78
C ASP A 131 3.16 11.79 14.18
N VAL A 132 3.25 11.14 15.34
CA VAL A 132 2.12 10.42 15.93
C VAL A 132 1.22 11.46 16.60
N LYS A 133 0.47 12.23 15.79
CA LYS A 133 -0.79 12.79 16.29
C LYS A 133 -1.75 11.61 16.46
N SER A 134 -1.90 11.20 17.71
CA SER A 134 -2.86 10.23 18.18
C SER A 134 -4.29 10.73 17.90
N ASP A 135 -4.80 10.48 16.70
CA ASP A 135 -6.24 10.40 16.42
C ASP A 135 -6.78 9.08 16.99
N TRP A 136 -6.57 8.88 18.29
CA TRP A 136 -7.19 7.80 19.05
C TRP A 136 -8.57 8.32 19.45
N VAL A 137 -9.60 7.93 18.71
CA VAL A 137 -10.99 8.21 19.10
C VAL A 137 -11.42 7.06 20.02
N PRO A 138 -11.66 7.30 21.31
CA PRO A 138 -12.21 6.28 22.19
C PRO A 138 -13.63 5.95 21.71
N PHE A 139 -13.89 4.68 21.41
CA PHE A 139 -15.22 4.10 21.44
C PHE A 139 -15.23 3.06 22.55
#